data_AF-M0JRI3-F1
#
_entry.id   AF-M0JRI3-F1
#
_cell.length_a   1.000
_cell.length_b   1.000
_cell.length_c   1.000
_cell.angle_alpha   90.00
_cell.angle_beta   90.00
_cell.angle_gamma   90.00
#
_symmetry.space_group_name_H-M   'P 1'
#
loop_
_entity.id
_entity.type
_entity.pdbx_description
1 polymer ?
#
loop_
_entity_poly.entity_id
_entity_poly.type
_entity_poly.pdbx_seq_one_letter_code
_entity_poly.pdbx_strand_id
1 'polypeptide(L)' 'MEASSNAVATELNIQNKSTRILVGGSPDYRCDYCGQVISEQMRYSGVTIRNSDGGITEHFFCEEECMTSQYPDI' A
#
# COMPACT_ATOMS: atom_id res chain seq x y z
N MET A 1 -7.12 -35.53 9.21
CA MET A 1 -7.29 -34.76 7.95
C MET A 1 -6.72 -33.39 8.23
N GLU A 2 -5.45 -33.19 7.90
CA GLU A 2 -4.77 -31.91 8.10
C GLU A 2 -5.11 -31.03 6.89
N ALA A 3 -5.94 -30.01 7.10
CA ALA A 3 -6.14 -28.97 6.11
C ALA A 3 -4.87 -28.11 6.09
N SER A 4 -3.90 -28.52 5.28
CA SER A 4 -2.79 -27.68 4.89
C SER A 4 -3.37 -26.56 4.03
N SER A 5 -3.74 -25.46 4.67
CA SER A 5 -4.07 -24.21 4.02
C SER A 5 -2.79 -23.69 3.38
N ASN A 6 -2.48 -24.23 2.20
CA ASN A 6 -1.50 -23.66 1.30
C ASN A 6 -2.14 -22.38 0.74
N ALA A 7 -2.21 -21.34 1.57
CA ALA A 7 -2.36 -19.99 1.10
C ALA A 7 -1.11 -19.74 0.28
N VAL A 8 -1.25 -19.83 -1.04
CA VAL A 8 -0.24 -19.36 -1.98
C VAL A 8 0.02 -17.92 -1.57
N ALA A 9 1.13 -17.70 -0.87
CA ALA A 9 1.71 -16.37 -0.69
C ALA A 9 1.96 -15.91 -2.12
N THR A 10 0.99 -15.18 -2.67
CA THR A 10 1.15 -14.58 -3.98
C THR A 10 2.19 -13.51 -3.72
N GLU A 11 3.46 -13.83 -4.02
CA GLU A 11 4.56 -12.88 -3.86
C GLU A 11 4.15 -11.58 -4.54
N LEU A 12 3.94 -10.54 -3.73
CA LEU A 12 3.48 -9.26 -4.23
C LEU A 12 4.54 -8.71 -5.16
N ASN A 13 4.18 -8.49 -6.43
CA ASN A 13 5.12 -7.97 -7.42
C ASN A 13 5.26 -6.45 -7.28
N ILE A 14 5.91 -6.03 -6.19
CA ILE A 14 6.12 -4.64 -5.84
C ILE A 14 7.10 -4.03 -6.83
N GLN A 15 6.62 -3.07 -7.61
CA GLN A 15 7.41 -2.36 -8.60
C GLN A 15 8.17 -1.20 -7.97
N ASN A 16 7.58 -0.54 -6.98
CA ASN A 16 8.13 0.65 -6.37
C ASN A 16 7.60 0.86 -4.95
N LYS A 17 8.47 1.36 -4.07
CA LYS A 17 8.15 1.92 -2.76
C LYS A 17 8.76 3.31 -2.68
N SER A 18 7.96 4.30 -2.29
CA SER A 18 8.41 5.69 -2.18
C SER A 18 7.80 6.38 -0.97
N THR A 19 8.57 7.24 -0.31
CA THR A 19 8.05 8.20 0.68
C THR A 19 7.80 9.52 -0.03
N ARG A 20 6.56 10.02 0.05
CA ARG A 20 6.09 11.23 -0.63
C ARG A 20 5.61 12.25 0.39
N ILE A 21 5.57 13.52 -0.01
CA ILE A 21 4.98 14.61 0.77
C ILE A 21 3.90 15.23 -0.10
N LEU A 22 2.69 15.39 0.44
CA LEU A 22 1.64 16.07 -0.29
C LEU A 22 1.90 17.59 -0.28
N VAL A 23 2.32 18.15 -1.41
CA VAL A 23 2.62 19.59 -1.52
C VAL A 23 1.40 20.33 -2.09
N GLY A 24 0.35 20.46 -1.28
CA GLY A 24 -0.85 21.23 -1.59
C GLY A 24 -1.86 20.54 -2.51
N GLY A 25 -3.13 20.96 -2.42
CA GLY A 25 -4.26 20.49 -3.20
C GLY A 25 -5.30 19.73 -2.38
N SER A 26 -6.45 19.43 -3.00
CA SER A 26 -7.51 18.59 -2.43
C SER A 26 -7.51 17.19 -3.03
N PRO A 27 -6.44 16.37 -2.90
CA PRO A 27 -6.57 15.00 -3.33
C PRO A 27 -7.37 14.22 -2.29
N ASP A 28 -8.31 13.42 -2.77
CA ASP A 28 -9.03 12.44 -1.95
C ASP A 28 -8.13 11.23 -1.58
N TYR A 29 -6.84 11.46 -1.32
CA TYR A 29 -5.94 10.40 -0.87
C TYR A 29 -6.36 9.97 0.53
N ARG A 30 -6.78 8.71 0.62
CA ARG A 30 -7.07 8.04 1.87
C ARG A 30 -6.04 6.95 2.07
N CYS A 31 -5.63 6.76 3.31
CA CYS A 31 -4.83 5.60 3.68
C CYS A 31 -5.62 4.33 3.34
N ASP A 32 -5.04 3.46 2.51
CA ASP A 32 -5.68 2.20 2.08
C ASP A 32 -5.88 1.22 3.24
N TYR A 33 -5.15 1.40 4.35
CA TYR A 33 -5.31 0.60 5.56
C TYR A 33 -6.34 1.16 6.55
N CYS A 34 -6.13 2.39 7.05
CA CYS A 34 -6.95 2.96 8.13
C CYS A 34 -8.05 3.93 7.66
N GLY A 35 -8.09 4.28 6.37
CA GLY A 35 -9.09 5.17 5.78
C GLY A 35 -8.93 6.66 6.12
N GLN A 36 -7.93 7.02 6.94
CA GLN A 36 -7.64 8.41 7.29
C GLN A 36 -7.24 9.22 6.05
N VAL A 37 -7.62 10.50 6.05
CA VAL A 37 -7.29 11.43 4.97
C VAL A 37 -5.80 11.80 5.06
N ILE A 38 -5.08 11.62 3.95
CA ILE A 38 -3.70 12.09 3.82
C ILE A 38 -3.76 13.57 3.46
N SER A 39 -3.47 14.41 4.46
CA SER A 39 -3.62 15.86 4.36
C SER A 39 -2.39 16.53 3.76
N GLU A 40 -2.53 17.80 3.36
CA GLU A 40 -1.40 18.59 2.88
C GLU A 40 -0.24 18.58 3.88
N GLN A 41 0.98 18.61 3.35
CA GLN A 41 2.25 18.59 4.09
C GLN A 41 2.49 17.31 4.91
N MET A 42 1.59 16.33 4.82
CA MET A 42 1.78 15.01 5.42
C MET A 42 2.74 14.17 4.57
N ARG A 43 3.66 13.48 5.26
CA ARG A 43 4.45 12.40 4.66
C ARG A 43 3.59 11.15 4.58
N TYR A 44 3.64 10.46 3.45
CA TYR A 44 2.95 9.18 3.26
C TYR A 44 3.79 8.25 2.39
N SER A 45 3.54 6.95 2.51
CA SER A 45 4.20 5.92 1.70
C SER A 45 3.31 5.52 0.53
N GLY A 46 3.89 5.44 -0.67
CA GLY A 46 3.25 4.92 -1.87
C GLY A 46 3.87 3.58 -2.24
N VAL A 47 3.03 2.56 -2.46
CA VAL A 47 3.43 1.23 -2.95
C VAL A 47 2.75 0.97 -4.29
N THR A 48 3.56 0.67 -5.31
CA THR A 48 3.06 0.31 -6.63
C THR A 48 3.19 -1.19 -6.83
N ILE A 49 2.08 -1.86 -7.11
CA ILE A 49 2.01 -3.31 -7.30
C ILE A 49 1.58 -3.60 -8.73
N ARG A 50 2.28 -4.55 -9.36
CA ARG A 50 1.84 -5.12 -10.63
C ARG A 50 1.01 -6.36 -10.36
N ASN A 51 -0.26 -6.31 -10.73
CA ASN A 51 -1.19 -7.42 -10.61
C ASN A 51 -0.84 -8.51 -11.62
N SER A 52 -1.32 -9.73 -11.35
CA SER A 52 -1.07 -10.90 -12.21
C SER A 52 -1.67 -10.76 -13.62
N ASP A 53 -2.69 -9.90 -13.79
CA ASP A 53 -3.27 -9.55 -15.09
C ASP A 53 -2.43 -8.50 -15.86
N GLY A 54 -1.31 -8.05 -15.29
CA GLY A 54 -0.44 -7.02 -15.83
C GLY A 54 -0.86 -5.59 -15.47
N GLY A 55 -2.00 -5.41 -14.80
CA GLY A 55 -2.47 -4.13 -14.27
C GLY A 55 -1.53 -3.57 -13.21
N ILE A 56 -1.56 -2.25 -13.04
CA ILE A 56 -0.77 -1.56 -12.02
C ILE A 56 -1.74 -0.88 -11.06
N THR A 57 -1.61 -1.21 -9.78
CA THR A 57 -2.34 -0.55 -8.69
C THR A 57 -1.35 0.23 -7.84
N GLU A 58 -1.75 1.43 -7.41
CA GLU A 58 -1.01 2.23 -6.44
C GLU A 58 -1.78 2.28 -5.12
N HIS A 59 -1.07 2.09 -4.01
CA HIS A 59 -1.59 2.12 -2.65
C HIS A 59 -0.87 3.18 -1.83
N PHE A 60 -1.59 3.84 -0.93
CA PHE A 60 -1.15 4.97 -0.13
C PHE A 60 -1.33 4.71 1.36
N PHE A 61 -0.32 5.04 2.14
CA PHE A 61 -0.28 4.78 3.58
C PHE A 61 0.17 6.02 4.33
N CYS A 62 -0.65 6.47 5.28
CA CYS A 62 -0.34 7.64 6.10
C CYS A 62 0.87 7.42 7.02
N GLU A 63 1.10 6.17 7.45
CA GLU A 63 2.19 5.78 8.34
C GLU A 63 2.84 4.48 7.86
N GLU A 64 4.10 4.25 8.27
CA GLU A 64 4.81 3.01 7.96
C GLU A 64 4.11 1.78 8.56
N GLU A 65 3.57 1.90 9.78
CA GLU A 65 2.80 0.84 10.43
C GLU A 65 1.57 0.42 9.62
N CYS A 66 0.88 1.38 8.97
CA CYS A 66 -0.25 1.08 8.09
C CYS A 66 0.19 0.24 6.88
N MET A 67 1.34 0.57 6.31
CA MET A 67 1.90 -0.15 5.17
C MET A 67 2.36 -1.56 5.57
N THR A 68 3.12 -1.70 6.66
CA THR A 68 3.62 -3.01 7.13
C THR A 68 2.50 -3.88 7.70
N SER A 69 1.41 -3.29 8.20
CA SER A 69 0.21 -4.05 8.60
C SER A 69 -0.51 -4.67 7.41
N GLN A 70 -0.61 -3.93 6.28
CA GLN A 70 -1.22 -4.45 5.06
C GLN A 70 -0.27 -5.38 4.29
N TYR A 71 1.02 -5.06 4.32
CA TYR A 71 2.06 -5.78 3.60
C TYR A 71 3.27 -6.03 4.51
N PRO A 72 3.21 -7.10 5.34
CA PRO A 72 4.24 -7.37 6.35
C PRO A 72 5.59 -7.80 5.76
N ASP A 73 5.60 -8.25 4.51
CA ASP A 73 6.77 -8.79 3.82
C ASP A 73 7.46 -7.77 2.89
N ILE A 74 7.23 -6.46 3.09
CA ILE A 74 7.85 -5.34 2.32
C ILE A 74 8.94 -4.62 3.11
#